data_AF-A0A662Q7A8-F1
#
_entry.id   AF-A0A662Q7A8-F1
#
_cell.length_a   1.000
_cell.length_b   1.000
_cell.length_c   1.000
_cell.angle_alpha   90.00
_cell.angle_beta   90.00
_cell.angle_gamma   90.00
#
_symmetry.space_group_name_H-M   'P 1'
#
loop_
_entity.id
_entity.type
_entity.pdbx_description
1 polymer ?
#
loop_
_entity_poly.entity_id
_entity_poly.type
_entity_poly.pdbx_seq_one_letter_code
_entity_poly.pdbx_strand_id
1 'polypeptide(L)'
;MSGNGYDEFESAVLELLKGMRIIFMQMADLLASFSSLVEGPLKLHAALASNRLQLLSKNLEAGLRYVGANMLMVQSIEDIEKLHGAYVVEMLKQLLDSLKNIKEAIRSGENLDLRHELEKFENALDLAVNAFSTINSMISNSRREDIRILRFVVSDLVEDLKLIRKRNEEAKHSIV
;
A
#
# COMPACT_ATOMS: atom_id res chain seq x y z
N MET A 1 -35.03 5.59 9.94
CA MET A 1 -34.02 6.54 9.41
C MET A 1 -32.64 5.89 9.50
N SER A 2 -32.37 4.84 8.71
CA SER A 2 -31.22 3.94 8.92
C SER A 2 -30.48 3.56 7.63
N GLY A 3 -30.63 4.37 6.57
CA GLY A 3 -29.99 4.14 5.26
C GLY A 3 -28.63 4.84 5.08
N ASN A 4 -28.48 6.09 5.55
CA ASN A 4 -27.31 6.92 5.20
C ASN A 4 -25.95 6.41 5.69
N GLY A 5 -25.88 5.89 6.92
CA GLY A 5 -24.57 5.59 7.54
C GLY A 5 -23.82 4.41 6.92
N TYR A 6 -24.54 3.46 6.31
CA TYR A 6 -23.90 2.32 5.62
C TYR A 6 -23.35 2.72 4.25
N ASP A 7 -24.08 3.57 3.52
CA ASP A 7 -23.66 4.03 2.19
C ASP A 7 -22.47 5.01 2.29
N GLU A 8 -22.48 5.90 3.28
CA GLU A 8 -21.34 6.80 3.58
C GLU A 8 -20.08 6.00 3.94
N PHE A 9 -20.24 4.93 4.72
CA PHE A 9 -19.15 4.04 5.11
C PHE A 9 -18.59 3.24 3.93
N GLU A 10 -19.45 2.60 3.14
CA GLU A 10 -19.03 1.84 1.95
C GLU A 10 -18.32 2.76 0.96
N SER A 11 -18.82 3.99 0.78
CA SER A 11 -18.15 5.01 -0.03
C SER A 11 -16.75 5.31 0.50
N ALA A 12 -16.59 5.55 1.80
CA ALA A 12 -15.28 5.85 2.40
C ALA A 12 -14.28 4.68 2.23
N VAL A 13 -14.74 3.44 2.36
CA VAL A 13 -13.92 2.25 2.11
C VAL A 13 -13.45 2.22 0.65
N LEU A 14 -14.35 2.46 -0.31
CA LEU A 14 -14.01 2.46 -1.73
C LEU A 14 -13.02 3.57 -2.09
N GLU A 15 -13.20 4.79 -1.56
CA GLU A 15 -12.25 5.89 -1.80
C GLU A 15 -10.87 5.61 -1.19
N LEU A 16 -10.81 5.03 0.01
CA LEU A 16 -9.56 4.61 0.63
C LEU A 16 -8.83 3.58 -0.23
N LEU A 17 -9.54 2.55 -0.70
CA LEU A 17 -8.99 1.53 -1.58
C LEU A 17 -8.48 2.11 -2.92
N LYS A 18 -9.13 3.14 -3.47
CA LYS A 18 -8.61 3.86 -4.65
C LYS A 18 -7.28 4.54 -4.35
N GLY A 19 -7.10 5.10 -3.16
CA GLY A 19 -5.81 5.62 -2.74
C GLY A 19 -4.72 4.60 -2.66
N MET A 20 -5.04 3.47 -2.04
CA MET A 20 -4.10 2.38 -1.90
C MET A 20 -3.59 1.88 -3.24
N ARG A 21 -4.48 1.78 -4.23
CA ARG A 21 -4.09 1.49 -5.61
C ARG A 21 -2.99 2.45 -6.09
N ILE A 22 -3.19 3.76 -5.90
CA ILE A 22 -2.25 4.81 -6.34
C ILE A 22 -0.91 4.65 -5.61
N ILE A 23 -0.94 4.48 -4.29
CA ILE A 23 0.27 4.35 -3.46
C ILE A 23 1.06 3.11 -3.85
N PHE A 24 0.41 1.96 -4.02
CA PHE A 24 1.11 0.75 -4.44
C PHE A 24 1.77 0.90 -5.79
N MET A 25 1.13 1.60 -6.74
CA MET A 25 1.77 1.89 -8.01
C MET A 25 3.02 2.77 -7.81
N GLN A 26 2.92 3.85 -7.05
CA GLN A 26 4.04 4.75 -6.78
C GLN A 26 5.18 4.05 -6.03
N MET A 27 4.87 3.24 -5.02
CA MET A 27 5.84 2.44 -4.29
C MET A 27 6.52 1.42 -5.21
N ALA A 28 5.75 0.79 -6.10
CA ALA A 28 6.33 -0.14 -7.06
C ALA A 28 7.32 0.55 -8.00
N ASP A 29 7.00 1.74 -8.50
CA ASP A 29 7.90 2.52 -9.35
C ASP A 29 9.16 2.94 -8.58
N LEU A 30 9.02 3.35 -7.32
CA LEU A 30 10.14 3.67 -6.44
C LEU A 30 11.03 2.45 -6.20
N LEU A 31 10.46 1.28 -5.92
CA LEU A 31 11.21 0.05 -5.69
C LEU A 31 11.87 -0.48 -6.97
N ALA A 32 11.23 -0.34 -8.12
CA ALA A 32 11.85 -0.66 -9.41
C ALA A 32 13.09 0.21 -9.64
N SER A 33 12.93 1.51 -9.41
CA SER A 33 14.02 2.48 -9.53
C SER A 33 15.12 2.20 -8.50
N PHE A 34 14.77 1.94 -7.24
CA PHE A 34 15.71 1.55 -6.18
C PHE A 34 16.48 0.27 -6.52
N SER A 35 15.82 -0.75 -7.10
CA SER A 35 16.47 -2.00 -7.51
C SER A 35 17.59 -1.79 -8.55
N SER A 36 17.55 -0.70 -9.30
CA SER A 36 18.61 -0.32 -10.25
C SER A 36 19.82 0.36 -9.58
N LEU A 37 19.66 0.82 -8.34
CA LEU A 37 20.67 1.57 -7.57
C LEU A 37 21.41 0.71 -6.55
N VAL A 38 20.88 -0.48 -6.23
CA VAL A 38 21.46 -1.39 -5.23
C VAL A 38 21.92 -2.70 -5.85
N GLU A 39 22.79 -3.41 -5.15
CA GLU A 39 23.33 -4.70 -5.59
C GLU A 39 22.95 -5.85 -4.63
N GLY A 40 23.33 -7.07 -5.02
CA GLY A 40 23.17 -8.26 -4.18
C GLY A 40 21.70 -8.64 -3.90
N PRO A 41 21.43 -9.27 -2.74
CA PRO A 41 20.08 -9.72 -2.38
C PRO A 41 19.03 -8.62 -2.34
N LEU A 42 19.43 -7.39 -1.99
CA LEU A 42 18.55 -6.23 -1.88
C LEU A 42 17.96 -5.83 -3.24
N LYS A 43 18.74 -5.96 -4.32
CA LYS A 43 18.27 -5.75 -5.69
C LYS A 43 17.13 -6.68 -6.06
N LEU A 44 17.31 -7.98 -5.81
CA LEU A 44 16.30 -8.99 -6.10
C LEU A 44 15.05 -8.76 -5.26
N HIS A 45 15.22 -8.47 -3.96
CA HIS A 45 14.11 -8.19 -3.06
C HIS A 45 13.28 -6.99 -3.55
N ALA A 46 13.93 -5.86 -3.86
CA ALA A 46 13.27 -4.66 -4.35
C ALA A 46 12.51 -4.89 -5.66
N ALA A 47 13.10 -5.62 -6.62
CA ALA A 47 12.45 -5.96 -7.88
C ALA A 47 11.20 -6.84 -7.67
N LEU A 48 11.30 -7.85 -6.79
CA LEU A 48 10.16 -8.72 -6.46
C LEU A 48 9.06 -7.99 -5.72
N ALA A 49 9.41 -7.10 -4.79
CA ALA A 49 8.44 -6.27 -4.07
C ALA A 49 7.74 -5.28 -5.03
N SER A 50 8.48 -4.66 -5.94
CA SER A 50 7.93 -3.81 -7.01
C SER A 50 6.89 -4.55 -7.85
N ASN A 51 7.25 -5.72 -8.39
CA ASN A 51 6.35 -6.52 -9.23
C ASN A 51 5.06 -6.91 -8.49
N ARG A 52 5.17 -7.25 -7.20
CA ARG A 52 4.02 -7.59 -6.36
C ARG A 52 3.11 -6.40 -6.13
N LEU A 53 3.66 -5.23 -5.77
CA LEU A 53 2.87 -4.02 -5.59
C LEU A 53 2.17 -3.57 -6.89
N GLN A 54 2.82 -3.73 -8.05
CA GLN A 54 2.17 -3.51 -9.35
C GLN A 54 0.98 -4.45 -9.57
N LEU A 55 1.14 -5.74 -9.28
CA LEU A 55 0.06 -6.72 -9.43
C LEU A 55 -1.11 -6.39 -8.49
N LEU A 56 -0.80 -6.09 -7.23
CA LEU A 56 -1.80 -5.69 -6.23
C LEU A 56 -2.57 -4.44 -6.65
N SER A 57 -1.87 -3.41 -7.14
CA SER A 57 -2.51 -2.19 -7.64
C SER A 57 -3.50 -2.51 -8.79
N LYS A 58 -3.10 -3.36 -9.74
CA LYS A 58 -3.97 -3.79 -10.86
C LYS A 58 -5.15 -4.63 -10.39
N ASN A 59 -4.95 -5.56 -9.47
CA ASN A 59 -6.02 -6.38 -8.92
C ASN A 59 -7.03 -5.53 -8.14
N LEU A 60 -6.54 -4.57 -7.36
CA LEU A 60 -7.37 -3.61 -6.64
C LEU A 60 -8.17 -2.73 -7.59
N GLU A 61 -7.56 -2.24 -8.66
CA GLU A 61 -8.26 -1.52 -9.72
C GLU A 61 -9.37 -2.36 -10.37
N ALA A 62 -9.09 -3.63 -10.70
CA ALA A 62 -10.07 -4.53 -11.28
C ALA A 62 -11.25 -4.77 -10.33
N GLY A 63 -10.97 -5.02 -9.05
CA GLY A 63 -11.99 -5.19 -8.01
C GLY A 63 -12.84 -3.93 -7.84
N LEU A 64 -12.23 -2.76 -7.77
CA LEU A 64 -12.93 -1.48 -7.65
C LEU A 64 -13.85 -1.20 -8.84
N ARG A 65 -13.37 -1.48 -10.07
CA ARG A 65 -14.20 -1.35 -11.28
C ARG A 65 -15.36 -2.33 -11.27
N TYR A 66 -15.15 -3.56 -10.80
CA TYR A 66 -16.18 -4.60 -10.73
C TYR A 66 -17.37 -4.16 -9.84
N VAL A 67 -17.10 -3.50 -8.71
CA VAL A 67 -18.15 -2.99 -7.80
C VAL A 67 -18.75 -1.64 -8.22
N GLY A 68 -18.40 -1.16 -9.42
CA GLY A 68 -18.89 0.10 -9.97
C GLY A 68 -18.26 1.35 -9.36
N ALA A 69 -17.09 1.25 -8.73
CA ALA A 69 -16.43 2.43 -8.15
C ALA A 69 -15.99 3.40 -9.26
N ASN A 70 -16.35 4.68 -9.10
CA ASN A 70 -15.93 5.72 -10.04
C ASN A 70 -14.44 6.03 -9.86
N MET A 71 -13.61 5.50 -10.75
CA MET A 71 -12.15 5.68 -10.71
C MET A 71 -11.68 7.10 -11.07
N LEU A 72 -12.56 7.97 -11.57
CA LEU A 72 -12.21 9.36 -11.91
C LEU A 72 -12.23 10.30 -10.71
N MET A 73 -12.89 9.93 -9.61
CA MET A 73 -13.01 10.78 -8.42
C MET A 73 -11.72 10.88 -7.60
N VAL A 74 -10.87 9.85 -7.65
CA VAL A 74 -9.60 9.81 -6.92
C VAL A 74 -8.50 9.44 -7.90
N GLN A 75 -7.70 10.43 -8.28
CA GLN A 75 -6.58 10.27 -9.20
C GLN A 75 -5.23 10.46 -8.49
N SER A 76 -5.25 11.07 -7.30
CA SER A 76 -4.08 11.38 -6.49
C SER A 76 -4.33 11.13 -5.01
N ILE A 77 -3.26 11.11 -4.22
CA ILE A 77 -3.35 11.01 -2.74
C ILE A 77 -3.99 12.29 -2.19
N GLU A 78 -3.73 13.42 -2.83
CA GLU A 78 -4.27 14.74 -2.50
C GLU A 78 -5.80 14.79 -2.67
N ASP A 79 -6.36 14.04 -3.63
CA ASP A 79 -7.82 13.95 -3.78
C ASP A 79 -8.47 13.26 -2.58
N ILE A 80 -7.79 12.27 -2.00
CA ILE A 80 -8.27 11.54 -0.80
C ILE A 80 -8.18 12.42 0.43
N GLU A 81 -7.09 13.18 0.54
CA GLU A 81 -6.91 14.13 1.63
C GLU A 81 -8.01 15.19 1.63
N LYS A 82 -8.41 15.67 0.44
CA LYS A 82 -9.55 16.60 0.30
C LYS A 82 -10.89 15.96 0.68
N LEU A 83 -11.07 14.67 0.41
CA LEU A 83 -12.33 13.95 0.65
C LEU A 83 -12.47 13.46 2.11
N HIS A 84 -11.38 13.04 2.75
CA HIS A 84 -11.41 12.32 4.03
C HIS A 84 -10.50 12.91 5.12
N GLY A 85 -9.79 13.99 4.83
CA GLY A 85 -8.88 14.66 5.76
C GLY A 85 -7.51 13.99 5.86
N ALA A 86 -6.59 14.69 6.52
CA ALA A 86 -5.16 14.35 6.54
C ALA A 86 -4.84 13.02 7.25
N TYR A 87 -5.61 12.63 8.27
CA TYR A 87 -5.29 11.48 9.12
C TYR A 87 -5.25 10.15 8.36
N VAL A 88 -6.24 9.91 7.48
CA VAL A 88 -6.30 8.70 6.66
C VAL A 88 -5.14 8.64 5.68
N VAL A 89 -4.69 9.80 5.20
CA VAL A 89 -3.62 9.96 4.22
C VAL A 89 -2.23 9.95 4.86
N GLU A 90 -2.10 10.23 6.15
CA GLU A 90 -0.82 10.32 6.83
C GLU A 90 -0.07 8.97 6.81
N MET A 91 -0.77 7.89 7.18
CA MET A 91 -0.22 6.52 7.10
C MET A 91 0.25 6.18 5.67
N LEU A 92 -0.51 6.66 4.68
CA LEU A 92 -0.25 6.42 3.26
C LEU A 92 0.99 7.15 2.76
N LYS A 93 1.14 8.41 3.19
CA LYS A 93 2.32 9.24 2.92
C LYS A 93 3.55 8.67 3.62
N GLN A 94 3.43 8.21 4.87
CA GLN A 94 4.55 7.61 5.62
C GLN A 94 5.19 6.42 4.89
N LEU A 95 4.39 5.50 4.33
CA LEU A 95 4.88 4.38 3.52
C LEU A 95 5.67 4.85 2.30
N LEU A 96 5.12 5.82 1.58
CA LEU A 96 5.70 6.35 0.36
C LEU A 96 6.99 7.14 0.66
N ASP A 97 6.97 7.97 1.69
CA ASP A 97 8.06 8.86 2.06
C ASP A 97 9.25 8.09 2.63
N SER A 98 9.02 6.98 3.37
CA SER A 98 10.08 6.07 3.79
C SER A 98 10.89 5.56 2.59
N LEU A 99 10.22 5.07 1.54
CA LEU A 99 10.90 4.59 0.33
C LEU A 99 11.61 5.70 -0.45
N LYS A 100 11.01 6.91 -0.52
CA LYS A 100 11.67 8.06 -1.15
C LYS A 100 12.95 8.45 -0.42
N ASN A 101 12.91 8.54 0.91
CA ASN A 101 14.06 8.93 1.73
C ASN A 101 15.21 7.93 1.58
N ILE A 102 14.92 6.63 1.64
CA ILE A 102 15.91 5.58 1.39
C ILE A 102 16.55 5.75 0.01
N LYS A 103 15.73 5.95 -1.03
CA LYS A 103 16.21 6.10 -2.40
C LYS A 103 17.11 7.34 -2.56
N GLU A 104 16.69 8.49 -2.04
CA GLU A 104 17.45 9.74 -2.15
C GLU A 104 18.76 9.70 -1.35
N ALA A 105 18.78 9.08 -0.17
CA ALA A 105 20.00 8.91 0.61
C ALA A 105 21.04 8.06 -0.14
N ILE A 106 20.63 6.93 -0.74
CA ILE A 106 21.52 6.10 -1.57
C ILE A 106 22.03 6.90 -2.77
N ARG A 107 21.14 7.62 -3.45
CA ARG A 107 21.52 8.43 -4.63
C ARG A 107 22.52 9.53 -4.29
N SER A 108 22.36 10.16 -3.13
CA SER A 108 23.23 11.24 -2.65
C SER A 108 24.55 10.72 -2.09
N GLY A 109 24.74 9.39 -2.00
CA GLY A 109 25.92 8.79 -1.39
C GLY A 109 26.02 9.08 0.11
N GLU A 110 24.89 9.41 0.75
CA GLU A 110 24.83 9.61 2.19
C GLU A 110 25.14 8.29 2.90
N ASN A 111 25.80 8.41 4.06
CA ASN A 111 26.04 7.24 4.89
C ASN A 111 24.74 6.87 5.61
N LEU A 112 23.90 6.09 4.92
CA LEU A 112 22.59 5.67 5.38
C LEU A 112 22.73 4.46 6.32
N ASP A 113 22.16 4.56 7.51
CA ASP A 113 21.89 3.37 8.32
C ASP A 113 20.74 2.57 7.68
N LEU A 114 21.11 1.74 6.70
CA LEU A 114 20.16 0.95 5.92
C LEU A 114 19.34 0.01 6.83
N ARG A 115 19.90 -0.45 7.95
CA ARG A 115 19.17 -1.29 8.90
C ARG A 115 18.04 -0.51 9.57
N HIS A 116 18.33 0.70 10.05
CA HIS A 116 17.32 1.58 10.65
C HIS A 116 16.21 1.96 9.67
N GLU A 117 16.57 2.23 8.41
CA GLU A 117 15.56 2.57 7.41
C GLU A 117 14.69 1.38 7.00
N LEU A 118 15.26 0.18 6.91
CA LEU A 118 14.48 -1.04 6.69
C LEU A 118 13.53 -1.34 7.86
N GLU A 119 13.92 -1.02 9.10
CA GLU A 119 13.07 -1.14 10.27
C GLU A 119 11.89 -0.15 10.24
N LYS A 120 12.12 1.11 9.85
CA LYS A 120 11.02 2.06 9.62
C LYS A 120 10.05 1.56 8.56
N PHE A 121 10.56 0.98 7.48
CA PHE A 121 9.73 0.42 6.42
C PHE A 121 8.90 -0.78 6.90
N GLU A 122 9.48 -1.67 7.72
CA GLU A 122 8.74 -2.77 8.38
C GLU A 122 7.60 -2.26 9.25
N ASN A 123 7.84 -1.25 10.08
CA ASN A 123 6.81 -0.65 10.92
C ASN A 123 5.65 -0.07 10.09
N ALA A 124 5.97 0.58 8.97
CA ALA A 124 4.96 1.10 8.05
C ALA A 124 4.15 -0.03 7.39
N LEU A 125 4.80 -1.13 6.98
CA LEU A 125 4.11 -2.32 6.46
C LEU A 125 3.18 -2.95 7.50
N ASP A 126 3.57 -2.97 8.78
CA ASP A 126 2.73 -3.48 9.86
C ASP A 126 1.47 -2.65 10.08
N LEU A 127 1.60 -1.33 10.05
CA LEU A 127 0.45 -0.43 10.09
C LEU A 127 -0.50 -0.69 8.91
N ALA A 128 0.05 -0.87 7.71
CA ALA A 128 -0.73 -1.19 6.52
C ALA A 128 -1.47 -2.53 6.66
N VAL A 129 -0.78 -3.60 7.07
CA VAL A 129 -1.37 -4.92 7.28
C VAL A 129 -2.53 -4.86 8.29
N ASN A 130 -2.37 -4.12 9.38
CA ASN A 130 -3.40 -3.94 10.39
C ASN A 130 -4.61 -3.15 9.86
N ALA A 131 -4.35 -2.06 9.13
CA ALA A 131 -5.41 -1.27 8.51
C ALA A 131 -6.20 -2.10 7.50
N PHE A 132 -5.54 -2.87 6.64
CA PHE A 132 -6.21 -3.71 5.65
C PHE A 132 -6.96 -4.89 6.26
N SER A 133 -6.44 -5.49 7.34
CA SER A 133 -7.18 -6.52 8.07
C SER A 133 -8.47 -5.96 8.67
N THR A 134 -8.42 -4.72 9.13
CA THR A 134 -9.61 -3.98 9.61
C THR A 134 -10.59 -3.71 8.47
N ILE A 135 -10.11 -3.18 7.35
CA ILE A 135 -10.91 -2.93 6.13
C ILE A 135 -11.54 -4.23 5.61
N ASN A 136 -10.83 -5.34 5.65
CA ASN A 136 -11.35 -6.65 5.20
C ASN A 136 -12.52 -7.12 6.10
N SER A 137 -12.38 -6.92 7.41
CA SER A 137 -13.45 -7.21 8.38
C SER A 137 -14.67 -6.31 8.14
N MET A 138 -14.42 -5.04 7.83
CA MET A 138 -15.43 -4.05 7.48
C MET A 138 -16.19 -4.41 6.20
N ILE A 139 -15.48 -4.74 5.12
CA ILE A 139 -16.05 -5.21 3.85
C ILE A 139 -16.91 -6.45 4.05
N SER A 140 -16.46 -7.38 4.91
CA SER A 140 -17.21 -8.61 5.21
C SER A 140 -18.58 -8.35 5.83
N ASN A 141 -18.77 -7.21 6.50
CA ASN A 141 -20.03 -6.79 7.10
C ASN A 141 -20.90 -5.93 6.16
N SER A 142 -20.43 -5.64 4.94
CA SER A 142 -21.22 -4.91 3.95
C SER A 142 -22.49 -5.69 3.58
N ARG A 143 -23.59 -4.97 3.37
CA ARG A 143 -24.85 -5.56 2.89
C ARG A 143 -24.78 -5.88 1.39
N ARG A 144 -23.94 -5.15 0.66
CA ARG A 144 -23.70 -5.28 -0.77
C ARG A 144 -22.81 -6.48 -1.08
N GLU A 145 -23.37 -7.45 -1.81
CA GLU A 145 -22.68 -8.69 -2.16
C GLU A 145 -21.49 -8.45 -3.09
N ASP A 146 -21.63 -7.51 -4.01
CA ASP A 146 -20.56 -7.05 -4.89
C ASP A 146 -19.41 -6.42 -4.10
N ILE A 147 -19.69 -5.60 -3.08
CA ILE A 147 -18.65 -5.08 -2.18
C ILE A 147 -17.95 -6.20 -1.40
N ARG A 148 -18.70 -7.20 -0.91
CA ARG A 148 -18.10 -8.35 -0.22
C ARG A 148 -17.10 -9.13 -1.09
N ILE A 149 -17.19 -9.06 -2.41
CA ILE A 149 -16.20 -9.68 -3.30
C ILE A 149 -14.82 -9.01 -3.19
N LEU A 150 -14.75 -7.73 -2.80
CA LEU A 150 -13.47 -7.05 -2.58
C LEU A 150 -12.64 -7.68 -1.46
N ARG A 151 -13.23 -8.48 -0.56
CA ARG A 151 -12.49 -9.21 0.46
C ARG A 151 -11.39 -10.07 -0.14
N PHE A 152 -11.62 -10.68 -1.30
CA PHE A 152 -10.59 -11.52 -1.94
C PHE A 152 -9.36 -10.69 -2.27
N VAL A 153 -9.58 -9.53 -2.91
CA VAL A 153 -8.51 -8.61 -3.29
C VAL A 153 -7.79 -8.02 -2.07
N VAL A 154 -8.54 -7.66 -1.02
CA VAL A 154 -7.96 -7.13 0.22
C VAL A 154 -7.23 -8.22 1.03
N SER A 155 -7.68 -9.47 0.97
CA SER A 155 -7.00 -10.59 1.62
C SER A 155 -5.68 -10.91 0.94
N ASP A 156 -5.67 -10.98 -0.39
CA ASP A 156 -4.44 -11.17 -1.18
C ASP A 156 -3.44 -10.04 -0.91
N LEU A 157 -3.95 -8.81 -0.76
CA LEU A 157 -3.13 -7.67 -0.38
C LEU A 157 -2.46 -7.85 0.98
N VAL A 158 -3.21 -8.28 1.99
CA VAL A 158 -2.65 -8.52 3.34
C VAL A 158 -1.57 -9.61 3.29
N GLU A 159 -1.81 -10.70 2.57
CA GLU A 159 -0.84 -11.79 2.39
C GLU A 159 0.45 -11.29 1.71
N ASP A 160 0.31 -10.50 0.64
CA ASP A 160 1.46 -9.99 -0.11
C ASP A 160 2.27 -8.96 0.67
N LEU A 161 1.62 -8.07 1.44
CA LEU A 161 2.31 -7.14 2.33
C LEU A 161 3.08 -7.88 3.43
N LYS A 162 2.50 -8.93 4.02
CA LYS A 162 3.20 -9.81 4.97
C LYS A 162 4.42 -10.47 4.35
N LEU A 163 4.32 -10.92 3.09
CA LEU A 163 5.49 -11.50 2.41
C LEU A 163 6.59 -10.46 2.15
N ILE A 164 6.21 -9.25 1.71
CA ILE A 164 7.18 -8.15 1.52
C ILE A 164 7.89 -7.87 2.83
N ARG A 165 7.15 -7.73 3.93
CA ARG A 165 7.71 -7.54 5.28
C ARG A 165 8.70 -8.66 5.65
N LYS A 166 8.29 -9.92 5.54
CA LYS A 166 9.15 -11.07 5.87
C LYS A 166 10.48 -11.03 5.10
N ARG A 167 10.43 -10.72 3.81
CA ARG A 167 11.64 -10.63 2.98
C ARG A 167 12.49 -9.40 3.30
N ASN A 168 11.87 -8.31 3.75
CA ASN A 168 12.58 -7.14 4.25
C ASN A 168 13.38 -7.47 5.51
N GLU A 169 12.79 -8.24 6.42
CA GLU A 169 13.46 -8.75 7.63
C GLU A 169 14.65 -9.64 7.26
N GLU A 170 14.48 -10.55 6.29
CA GLU A 170 15.57 -11.38 5.75
C GLU A 170 16.69 -10.51 5.14
N ALA A 171 16.34 -9.46 4.38
CA ALA A 171 17.31 -8.53 3.80
C ALA A 171 18.08 -7.77 4.90
N LYS A 172 17.40 -7.32 5.95
CA LYS A 172 18.00 -6.64 7.11
C LYS A 172 19.06 -7.50 7.82
N HIS A 173 18.82 -8.80 7.93
CA HIS A 173 19.78 -9.75 8.51
C HIS A 173 20.97 -10.06 7.58
N SER A 174 20.81 -9.86 6.26
CA SER A 174 21.86 -10.09 5.26
C SER A 174 22.81 -8.91 5.07
N ILE A 175 22.47 -7.72 5.59
CA ILE A 175 23.35 -6.56 5.63
C ILE A 175 24.36 -6.78 6.76
N VAL A 176 25.52 -7.33 6.40
CA VAL A 176 26.74 -7.51 7.21
C VAL A 176 27.84 -6.63 6.63
#